data_AF-A0A6L6Q5T1-F1
#
_entry.id   AF-A0A6L6Q5T1-F1
#
_cell.length_a   1.000
_cell.length_b   1.000
_cell.length_c   1.000
_cell.angle_alpha   90.00
_cell.angle_beta   90.00
_cell.angle_gamma   90.00
#
_symmetry.space_group_name_H-M   'P 1'
#
loop_
_entity.id
_entity.type
_entity.pdbx_description
1 polymer ?
#
loop_
_entity_poly.entity_id
_entity_poly.type
_entity_poly.pdbx_seq_one_letter_code
_entity_poly.pdbx_strand_id
1 'polypeptide(L)'
;MLRELHAVSSAGCRRCHTRPVANTQSKWHCVAWRQLFGTIVSTTLYSAFVPVFIHYLQQLHSTLAVAENHERRTGRALIGAALAEGMFPFAQQVTTACGFTVRAVCPLLGADLPVLAGGDQDWNALRLRIQATVSFLEQVPADKINAAEERQIVTTAGLVSPVFSGSDYALSYALPNFFFHLVTAHSILRSHGVPVGKEDFDGYHQYQAGFSFPQTK
;
A
#
# COMPACT_ATOMS: atom_id res chain seq x y z
N MET A 1 42.07 -4.57 56.43
CA MET A 1 43.22 -5.47 56.35
C MET A 1 44.07 -4.99 55.19
N LEU A 2 45.31 -4.62 55.50
CA LEU A 2 46.30 -3.90 54.69
C LEU A 2 47.00 -4.78 53.63
N ARG A 3 47.59 -4.09 52.64
CA ARG A 3 48.74 -4.42 51.74
C ARG A 3 48.43 -5.23 50.46
N GLU A 4 48.74 -4.75 49.25
CA GLU A 4 50.08 -4.52 48.63
C GLU A 4 50.88 -5.84 48.54
N LEU A 5 51.50 -6.31 47.44
CA LEU A 5 52.19 -5.66 46.33
C LEU A 5 52.75 -6.73 45.35
N HIS A 6 53.12 -6.27 44.14
CA HIS A 6 54.27 -6.68 43.29
C HIS A 6 54.20 -7.75 42.18
N ALA A 7 54.60 -7.23 41.01
CA ALA A 7 54.93 -7.77 39.70
C ALA A 7 56.22 -8.61 39.60
N VAL A 8 56.58 -8.91 38.32
CA VAL A 8 57.91 -9.20 37.70
C VAL A 8 57.95 -10.62 37.10
N SER A 9 57.77 -10.77 35.77
CA SER A 9 58.76 -10.74 34.67
C SER A 9 59.77 -11.90 34.66
N SER A 10 59.85 -12.61 33.52
CA SER A 10 61.15 -13.02 32.98
C SER A 10 61.06 -13.28 31.47
N ALA A 11 61.94 -12.62 30.75
CA ALA A 11 62.24 -12.85 29.34
C ALA A 11 63.19 -14.05 29.20
N GLY A 12 63.05 -14.82 28.11
CA GLY A 12 63.92 -15.96 27.81
C GLY A 12 64.00 -16.24 26.31
N CYS A 13 65.02 -15.69 25.68
CA CYS A 13 65.42 -15.87 24.28
C CYS A 13 66.14 -17.21 24.07
N ARG A 14 65.82 -17.97 23.01
CA ARG A 14 66.76 -18.35 21.93
C ARG A 14 66.20 -19.41 20.96
N ARG A 15 66.61 -19.21 19.71
CA ARG A 15 66.43 -20.01 18.50
C ARG A 15 66.73 -21.50 18.69
N CYS A 16 65.87 -22.34 18.11
CA CYS A 16 66.27 -23.61 17.51
C CYS A 16 65.77 -23.63 16.06
N HIS A 17 66.70 -23.53 15.12
CA HIS A 17 66.49 -24.02 13.76
C HIS A 17 66.38 -25.54 13.80
N THR A 18 65.43 -26.15 13.09
CA THR A 18 65.74 -27.03 11.95
C THR A 18 64.49 -27.73 11.39
N ARG A 19 64.26 -27.43 10.10
CA ARG A 19 63.76 -28.33 9.03
C ARG A 19 62.27 -28.72 8.99
N PRO A 20 61.75 -28.95 7.76
CA PRO A 20 60.40 -28.56 7.38
C PRO A 20 59.41 -29.70 7.65
N VAL A 21 58.31 -29.38 8.32
CA VAL A 21 57.18 -30.28 8.41
C VAL A 21 56.35 -30.13 7.14
N ALA A 22 56.07 -31.29 6.54
CA ALA A 22 55.41 -31.49 5.28
C ALA A 22 54.15 -30.62 5.11
N ASN A 23 54.05 -30.06 3.90
CA ASN A 23 52.87 -29.41 3.35
C ASN A 23 51.70 -30.39 3.30
N THR A 24 50.90 -30.44 4.35
CA THR A 24 49.51 -30.89 4.26
C THR A 24 48.65 -29.64 4.13
N GLN A 25 48.38 -29.26 2.88
CA GLN A 25 47.24 -28.41 2.55
C GLN A 25 45.97 -29.08 3.08
N SER A 26 45.60 -28.79 4.33
CA SER A 26 44.24 -28.99 4.79
C SER A 26 43.39 -28.00 3.99
N LYS A 27 42.81 -28.51 2.91
CA LYS A 27 41.72 -27.88 2.18
C LYS A 27 40.52 -27.78 3.12
N TRP A 28 40.56 -26.85 4.07
CA TRP A 28 39.36 -26.30 4.64
C TRP A 28 38.73 -25.46 3.53
N HIS A 29 37.77 -26.08 2.87
CA HIS A 29 36.98 -25.46 1.82
C HIS A 29 36.39 -24.17 2.39
N CYS A 30 36.89 -23.02 1.92
CA CYS A 30 36.29 -21.71 2.11
C CYS A 30 35.04 -21.57 1.20
N VAL A 31 34.19 -22.60 1.20
CA VAL A 31 32.98 -22.71 0.38
C VAL A 31 31.80 -22.72 1.34
N ALA A 32 31.43 -21.56 1.90
CA ALA A 32 30.09 -21.31 2.48
C ALA A 32 29.92 -19.90 3.09
N TRP A 33 30.46 -18.82 2.50
CA TRP A 33 30.09 -17.45 2.92
C TRP A 33 29.55 -16.56 1.80
N ARG A 34 29.24 -17.13 0.62
CA ARG A 34 28.69 -16.39 -0.53
C ARG A 34 27.28 -16.82 -0.95
N GLN A 35 26.51 -17.48 -0.07
CA GLN A 35 25.15 -17.94 -0.41
C GLN A 35 24.11 -17.69 0.69
N LEU A 36 24.17 -16.53 1.36
CA LEU A 36 23.06 -16.03 2.20
C LEU A 36 22.83 -14.52 2.02
N PHE A 37 23.06 -13.99 0.82
CA PHE A 37 22.39 -12.75 0.42
C PHE A 37 21.18 -13.17 -0.40
N GLY A 38 20.10 -13.55 0.28
CA GLY A 38 18.79 -13.40 -0.35
C GLY A 38 18.72 -11.96 -0.87
N THR A 39 18.24 -11.77 -2.09
CA THR A 39 17.98 -10.45 -2.65
C THR A 39 17.30 -9.63 -1.58
N ILE A 40 17.95 -8.57 -1.08
CA ILE A 40 17.27 -7.59 -0.24
C ILE A 40 16.21 -6.99 -1.18
N VAL A 41 14.97 -7.45 -1.06
CA VAL A 41 13.84 -6.86 -1.75
C VAL A 41 13.59 -5.54 -1.03
N SER A 42 14.21 -4.48 -1.53
CA SER A 42 13.91 -3.13 -1.09
C SER A 42 12.58 -2.71 -1.70
N THR A 43 11.62 -2.34 -0.87
CA THR A 43 10.33 -1.81 -1.31
C THR A 43 10.56 -0.46 -1.97
N THR A 44 10.16 -0.33 -3.24
CA THR A 44 10.18 0.95 -3.96
C THR A 44 8.90 1.73 -3.71
N LEU A 45 8.94 3.06 -3.87
CA LEU A 45 7.75 3.90 -3.74
C LEU A 45 6.62 3.43 -4.65
N TYR A 46 6.92 3.09 -5.91
CA TYR A 46 5.93 2.54 -6.83
C TYR A 46 5.26 1.29 -6.26
N SER A 47 6.06 0.29 -5.85
CA SER A 47 5.53 -0.98 -5.34
C SER A 47 4.69 -0.85 -4.07
N ALA A 48 4.93 0.16 -3.25
CA ALA A 48 4.15 0.43 -2.04
C ALA A 48 2.87 1.25 -2.30
N PHE A 49 2.69 1.78 -3.50
CA PHE A 49 1.72 2.85 -3.75
C PHE A 49 0.76 2.54 -4.90
N VAL A 50 1.24 2.50 -6.15
CA VAL A 50 0.35 2.40 -7.33
C VAL A 50 -0.38 1.06 -7.39
N PRO A 51 0.27 -0.11 -7.18
CA PRO A 51 -0.43 -1.39 -7.16
C PRO A 51 -1.49 -1.51 -6.07
N VAL A 52 -1.32 -0.79 -4.94
CA VAL A 52 -2.31 -0.76 -3.85
C VAL A 52 -3.61 -0.13 -4.35
N PHE A 53 -3.54 1.00 -5.06
CA PHE A 53 -4.74 1.61 -5.66
C PHE A 53 -5.44 0.69 -6.65
N ILE A 54 -4.68 0.06 -7.56
CA ILE A 54 -5.23 -0.85 -8.58
C ILE A 54 -5.99 -1.99 -7.92
N HIS A 55 -5.37 -2.67 -6.95
CA HIS A 55 -5.98 -3.78 -6.22
C HIS A 55 -7.32 -3.38 -5.59
N TYR A 56 -7.33 -2.31 -4.80
CA TYR A 56 -8.54 -1.91 -4.09
C TYR A 56 -9.62 -1.30 -4.99
N LEU A 57 -9.27 -0.69 -6.12
CA LEU A 57 -10.23 -0.27 -7.14
C LEU A 57 -10.87 -1.47 -7.86
N GLN A 58 -10.12 -2.54 -8.11
CA GLN A 58 -10.67 -3.79 -8.67
C GLN A 58 -11.63 -4.48 -7.69
N GLN A 59 -11.30 -4.48 -6.39
CA GLN A 59 -12.21 -4.93 -5.34
C GLN A 59 -13.50 -4.10 -5.28
N LEU A 60 -13.37 -2.76 -5.37
CA LEU A 60 -14.51 -1.86 -5.44
C LEU A 60 -15.39 -2.13 -6.67
N HIS A 61 -14.78 -2.37 -7.84
CA HIS A 61 -15.49 -2.70 -9.07
C HIS A 61 -16.36 -3.96 -8.90
N SER A 62 -15.78 -5.01 -8.32
CA SER A 62 -16.50 -6.26 -8.02
C SER A 62 -17.64 -6.04 -7.02
N THR A 63 -17.41 -5.21 -6.00
CA THR A 63 -18.41 -4.84 -4.99
C THR A 63 -19.65 -4.15 -5.61
N LEU A 64 -19.48 -3.38 -6.69
CA LEU A 64 -20.61 -2.72 -7.37
C LEU A 64 -21.66 -3.73 -7.84
N ALA A 65 -21.25 -4.92 -8.31
CA ALA A 65 -22.19 -5.95 -8.76
C ALA A 65 -23.04 -6.49 -7.60
N VAL A 66 -22.45 -6.66 -6.42
CA VAL A 66 -23.15 -7.11 -5.20
C VAL A 66 -24.17 -6.07 -4.76
N ALA A 67 -23.77 -4.79 -4.76
CA ALA A 67 -24.61 -3.66 -4.40
C ALA A 67 -25.78 -3.47 -5.39
N GLU A 68 -25.51 -3.45 -6.69
CA GLU A 68 -26.53 -3.32 -7.73
C GLU A 68 -27.55 -4.47 -7.67
N ASN A 69 -27.07 -5.70 -7.41
CA ASN A 69 -27.95 -6.84 -7.22
C ASN A 69 -28.77 -6.77 -5.93
N HIS A 70 -28.25 -6.15 -4.87
CA HIS A 70 -29.02 -5.91 -3.65
C HIS A 70 -30.13 -4.88 -3.90
N GLU A 71 -29.80 -3.74 -4.52
CA GLU A 71 -30.77 -2.69 -4.88
C GLU A 71 -31.92 -3.26 -5.74
N ARG A 72 -31.62 -4.05 -6.77
CA ARG A 72 -32.66 -4.71 -7.60
C ARG A 72 -33.59 -5.63 -6.81
N ARG A 73 -33.08 -6.31 -5.79
CA ARG A 73 -33.88 -7.26 -4.97
C ARG A 73 -34.71 -6.57 -3.90
N THR A 74 -34.22 -5.48 -3.34
CA THR A 74 -34.84 -4.83 -2.18
C THR A 74 -35.55 -3.51 -2.51
N GLY A 75 -35.30 -2.94 -3.69
CA GLY A 75 -35.77 -1.61 -4.08
C GLY A 75 -35.07 -0.47 -3.32
N ARG A 76 -34.05 -0.76 -2.52
CA ARG A 76 -33.31 0.24 -1.74
C ARG A 76 -32.30 0.95 -2.63
N ALA A 77 -32.54 2.22 -2.92
CA ALA A 77 -31.61 3.06 -3.68
C ALA A 77 -30.28 3.25 -2.93
N LEU A 78 -29.16 2.92 -3.59
CA LEU A 78 -27.81 2.98 -3.01
C LEU A 78 -26.95 4.07 -3.63
N ILE A 79 -27.17 4.43 -4.91
CA ILE A 79 -26.37 5.46 -5.61
C ILE A 79 -26.32 6.78 -4.83
N GLY A 80 -27.48 7.25 -4.35
CA GLY A 80 -27.61 8.48 -3.57
C GLY A 80 -27.54 8.30 -2.05
N ALA A 81 -27.26 7.10 -1.55
CA ALA A 81 -27.22 6.82 -0.11
C ALA A 81 -25.99 7.46 0.55
N ALA A 82 -26.15 8.03 1.75
CA ALA A 82 -25.05 8.63 2.51
C ALA A 82 -24.96 7.99 3.91
N LEU A 83 -23.79 8.09 4.54
CA LEU A 83 -23.57 7.53 5.88
C LEU A 83 -24.14 8.42 6.99
N ALA A 84 -24.08 9.73 6.79
CA ALA A 84 -24.62 10.75 7.68
C ALA A 84 -25.02 11.99 6.87
N GLU A 85 -25.83 12.85 7.48
CA GLU A 85 -26.21 14.13 6.90
C GLU A 85 -24.96 14.98 6.59
N GLY A 86 -24.92 15.58 5.40
CA GLY A 86 -23.79 16.39 4.93
C GLY A 86 -22.57 15.62 4.42
N MET A 87 -22.54 14.28 4.53
CA MET A 87 -21.50 13.45 3.90
C MET A 87 -21.80 13.20 2.42
N PHE A 88 -20.76 13.03 1.61
CA PHE A 88 -20.93 12.63 0.21
C PHE A 88 -21.67 11.28 0.09
N PRO A 89 -22.59 11.15 -0.88
CA PRO A 89 -23.29 9.90 -1.14
C PRO A 89 -22.35 8.85 -1.73
N PHE A 90 -22.80 7.59 -1.74
CA PHE A 90 -22.06 6.42 -2.20
C PHE A 90 -21.38 6.64 -3.55
N ALA A 91 -22.14 7.09 -4.56
CA ALA A 91 -21.59 7.30 -5.90
C ALA A 91 -20.46 8.34 -5.90
N GLN A 92 -20.61 9.42 -5.12
CA GLN A 92 -19.57 10.43 -4.98
C GLN A 92 -18.36 9.92 -4.17
N GLN A 93 -18.54 9.06 -3.16
CA GLN A 93 -17.42 8.42 -2.47
C GLN A 93 -16.58 7.57 -3.44
N VAL A 94 -17.24 6.81 -4.32
CA VAL A 94 -16.58 6.00 -5.35
C VAL A 94 -15.82 6.87 -6.35
N THR A 95 -16.46 7.90 -6.92
CA THR A 95 -15.79 8.78 -7.88
C THR A 95 -14.67 9.60 -7.25
N THR A 96 -14.82 9.99 -5.97
CA THR A 96 -13.78 10.71 -5.21
C THR A 96 -12.60 9.79 -4.89
N ALA A 97 -12.82 8.53 -4.52
CA ALA A 97 -11.75 7.54 -4.36
C ALA A 97 -10.96 7.37 -5.67
N CYS A 98 -11.65 7.18 -6.80
CA CYS A 98 -11.01 7.12 -8.12
C CYS A 98 -10.20 8.39 -8.42
N GLY A 99 -10.81 9.56 -8.26
CA GLY A 99 -10.17 10.86 -8.52
C GLY A 99 -8.97 11.13 -7.63
N PHE A 100 -8.96 10.65 -6.38
CA PHE A 100 -7.80 10.78 -5.50
C PHE A 100 -6.59 10.01 -6.02
N THR A 101 -6.77 8.80 -6.55
CA THR A 101 -5.64 8.04 -7.12
C THR A 101 -4.95 8.80 -8.25
N VAL A 102 -5.73 9.43 -9.14
CA VAL A 102 -5.23 10.25 -10.25
C VAL A 102 -4.53 11.50 -9.73
N ARG A 103 -5.18 12.23 -8.80
CA ARG A 103 -4.60 13.42 -8.17
C ARG A 103 -3.34 13.12 -7.40
N ALA A 104 -3.16 11.89 -6.93
CA ALA A 104 -1.98 11.47 -6.21
C ALA A 104 -0.81 11.06 -7.11
N VAL A 105 -1.10 10.47 -8.28
CA VAL A 105 -0.06 10.02 -9.20
C VAL A 105 0.46 11.16 -10.09
N CYS A 106 -0.43 12.02 -10.60
CA CYS A 106 -0.04 13.06 -11.56
C CYS A 106 1.06 14.02 -11.05
N PRO A 107 1.03 14.53 -9.80
CA PRO A 107 2.09 15.40 -9.28
C PRO A 107 3.46 14.70 -9.18
N LEU A 108 3.47 13.41 -8.84
CA LEU A 108 4.69 12.60 -8.81
C LEU A 108 5.27 12.41 -10.22
N LEU A 109 4.40 12.27 -11.23
CA LEU A 109 4.80 12.23 -12.63
C LEU A 109 5.21 13.60 -13.18
N GLY A 110 4.73 14.69 -12.59
CA GLY A 110 4.79 16.03 -13.19
C GLY A 110 3.91 16.12 -14.45
N ALA A 111 2.78 15.42 -14.44
CA ALA A 111 1.82 15.36 -15.54
C ALA A 111 0.53 16.10 -15.18
N ASP A 112 -0.21 16.54 -16.20
CA ASP A 112 -1.55 17.11 -16.02
C ASP A 112 -2.57 16.04 -15.61
N LEU A 113 -3.68 16.49 -15.02
CA LEU A 113 -4.79 15.59 -14.67
C LEU A 113 -5.56 15.18 -15.94
N PRO A 114 -5.67 13.88 -16.24
CA PRO A 114 -6.48 13.42 -17.37
C PRO A 114 -7.97 13.56 -17.07
N VAL A 115 -8.75 13.76 -18.14
CA VAL A 115 -10.21 13.59 -18.09
C VAL A 115 -10.54 12.11 -18.27
N LEU A 116 -11.01 11.46 -17.21
CA LEU A 116 -11.42 10.06 -17.28
C LEU A 116 -12.94 9.94 -17.51
N ALA A 117 -13.33 8.88 -18.22
CA ALA A 117 -14.73 8.56 -18.53
C ALA A 117 -15.53 8.13 -17.28
N GLY A 118 -16.85 7.99 -17.43
CA GLY A 118 -17.76 7.62 -16.36
C GLY A 118 -18.06 8.78 -15.39
N GLY A 119 -18.72 8.48 -14.28
CA GLY A 119 -19.24 9.49 -13.35
C GLY A 119 -20.00 8.85 -12.19
N ASP A 120 -20.90 9.61 -11.58
CA ASP A 120 -21.65 9.26 -10.36
C ASP A 120 -23.17 9.14 -10.60
N GLN A 121 -23.60 9.11 -11.86
CA GLN A 121 -25.02 9.18 -12.22
C GLN A 121 -25.75 7.85 -11.98
N ASP A 122 -25.09 6.74 -12.29
CA ASP A 122 -25.64 5.39 -12.21
C ASP A 122 -24.53 4.33 -12.06
N TRP A 123 -24.94 3.07 -11.89
CA TRP A 123 -24.03 1.92 -11.76
C TRP A 123 -23.08 1.76 -12.95
N ASN A 124 -23.53 2.07 -14.16
CA ASN A 124 -22.71 1.96 -15.37
C ASN A 124 -21.65 3.05 -15.42
N ALA A 125 -22.01 4.29 -15.09
CA ALA A 125 -21.10 5.41 -14.97
C ALA A 125 -20.01 5.15 -13.92
N LEU A 126 -20.37 4.55 -12.78
CA LEU A 126 -19.41 4.16 -11.74
C LEU A 126 -18.44 3.07 -12.23
N ARG A 127 -18.96 2.02 -12.89
CA ARG A 127 -18.11 0.96 -13.48
C ARG A 127 -17.12 1.52 -14.50
N LEU A 128 -17.58 2.39 -15.39
CA LEU A 128 -16.73 3.08 -16.37
C LEU A 128 -15.67 3.95 -15.70
N ARG A 129 -16.03 4.68 -14.63
CA ARG A 129 -15.10 5.51 -13.88
C ARG A 129 -13.98 4.68 -13.26
N ILE A 130 -14.32 3.58 -12.60
CA ILE A 130 -13.32 2.70 -11.98
C ILE A 130 -12.41 2.08 -13.04
N GLN A 131 -12.99 1.54 -14.13
CA GLN A 131 -12.21 0.93 -15.22
C GLN A 131 -11.24 1.93 -15.87
N ALA A 132 -11.72 3.14 -16.21
CA ALA A 132 -10.85 4.17 -16.78
C ALA A 132 -9.71 4.57 -15.82
N THR A 133 -9.98 4.58 -14.51
CA THR A 133 -8.99 4.88 -13.49
C THR A 133 -7.94 3.77 -13.37
N VAL A 134 -8.36 2.51 -13.33
CA VAL A 134 -7.45 1.35 -13.31
C VAL A 134 -6.57 1.33 -14.56
N SER A 135 -7.16 1.51 -15.76
CA SER A 135 -6.39 1.54 -17.00
C SER A 135 -5.39 2.70 -17.06
N PHE A 136 -5.70 3.85 -16.45
CA PHE A 136 -4.73 4.93 -16.28
C PHE A 136 -3.59 4.52 -15.35
N LEU A 137 -3.89 3.94 -14.18
CA LEU A 137 -2.89 3.54 -13.19
C LEU A 137 -1.96 2.44 -13.71
N GLU A 138 -2.46 1.51 -14.53
CA GLU A 138 -1.66 0.45 -15.18
C GLU A 138 -0.62 0.99 -16.16
N GLN A 139 -0.81 2.20 -16.69
CA GLN A 139 0.13 2.86 -17.60
C GLN A 139 1.17 3.72 -16.87
N VAL A 140 1.13 3.78 -15.54
CA VAL A 140 2.02 4.63 -14.75
C VAL A 140 3.45 4.05 -14.75
N PRO A 141 4.45 4.80 -15.24
CA PRO A 141 5.82 4.32 -15.30
C PRO A 141 6.47 4.24 -13.91
N ALA A 142 6.86 3.03 -13.50
CA ALA A 142 7.40 2.76 -12.17
C ALA A 142 8.70 3.54 -11.87
N ASP A 143 9.57 3.71 -12.87
CA ASP A 143 10.81 4.47 -12.76
C ASP A 143 10.56 5.95 -12.42
N LYS A 144 9.50 6.54 -12.96
CA LYS A 144 9.14 7.95 -12.69
C LYS A 144 8.61 8.14 -11.28
N ILE A 145 7.78 7.22 -10.80
CA ILE A 145 7.28 7.26 -9.42
C ILE A 145 8.44 7.07 -8.43
N ASN A 146 9.32 6.11 -8.68
CA ASN A 146 10.48 5.87 -7.82
C ASN A 146 11.43 7.07 -7.81
N ALA A 147 11.66 7.72 -8.95
CA ALA A 147 12.49 8.93 -9.03
C ALA A 147 11.85 10.17 -8.35
N ALA A 148 10.57 10.11 -7.99
CA ALA A 148 9.86 11.23 -7.37
C ALA A 148 9.91 11.21 -5.84
N GLU A 149 10.54 10.22 -5.21
CA GLU A 149 10.53 10.00 -3.75
C GLU A 149 10.89 11.25 -2.94
N GLU A 150 11.92 11.98 -3.36
CA GLU A 150 12.40 13.21 -2.69
C GLU A 150 11.84 14.51 -3.31
N ARG A 151 11.02 14.41 -4.36
CA ARG A 151 10.44 15.59 -5.02
C ARG A 151 9.54 16.34 -4.06
N GLN A 152 9.68 17.66 -3.99
CA GLN A 152 8.79 18.49 -3.21
C GLN A 152 7.44 18.61 -3.93
N ILE A 153 6.37 18.12 -3.29
CA ILE A 153 5.00 18.22 -3.76
C ILE A 153 4.26 19.24 -2.89
N VAL A 154 3.73 20.28 -3.54
CA VAL A 154 2.87 21.27 -2.88
C VAL A 154 1.43 20.90 -3.17
N THR A 155 0.64 20.70 -2.12
CA THR A 155 -0.81 20.55 -2.26
C THR A 155 -1.53 21.73 -1.63
N THR A 156 -2.69 22.08 -2.18
CA THR A 156 -3.58 23.06 -1.56
C THR A 156 -4.59 22.29 -0.71
N ALA A 157 -4.47 22.38 0.61
CA ALA A 157 -5.41 21.79 1.57
C ALA A 157 -6.10 22.92 2.35
N GLY A 158 -7.11 23.55 1.74
CA GLY A 158 -7.79 24.70 2.33
C GLY A 158 -6.89 25.96 2.36
N LEU A 159 -6.66 26.53 3.54
CA LEU A 159 -5.85 27.76 3.72
C LEU A 159 -4.34 27.50 3.92
N VAL A 160 -3.92 26.23 3.95
CA VAL A 160 -2.51 25.85 4.13
C VAL A 160 -2.02 25.15 2.87
N SER A 161 -0.81 25.50 2.43
CA SER A 161 -0.09 24.81 1.36
C SER A 161 1.04 23.99 1.96
N PRO A 162 0.74 22.80 2.54
CA PRO A 162 1.79 21.92 3.03
C PRO A 162 2.70 21.50 1.88
N VAL A 163 3.99 21.41 2.20
CA VAL A 163 5.02 20.89 1.30
C VAL A 163 5.42 19.53 1.84
N PHE A 164 5.38 18.51 0.99
CA PHE A 164 5.74 17.14 1.31
C PHE A 164 6.91 16.68 0.44
N SER A 165 7.72 15.73 0.92
CA SER A 165 8.47 14.85 0.01
C SER A 165 7.49 14.01 -0.82
N GLY A 166 7.94 13.42 -1.92
CA GLY A 166 7.10 12.56 -2.75
C GLY A 166 6.64 11.31 -1.99
N SER A 167 7.50 10.74 -1.14
CA SER A 167 7.17 9.61 -0.26
C SER A 167 6.11 9.98 0.77
N ASP A 168 6.25 11.08 1.50
CA ASP A 168 5.25 11.53 2.47
C ASP A 168 3.93 11.90 1.80
N TYR A 169 4.02 12.56 0.64
CA TYR A 169 2.85 12.87 -0.16
C TYR A 169 2.07 11.61 -0.57
N ALA A 170 2.76 10.61 -1.09
CA ALA A 170 2.14 9.36 -1.53
C ALA A 170 1.59 8.55 -0.35
N LEU A 171 2.43 8.29 0.65
CA LEU A 171 2.14 7.30 1.69
C LEU A 171 1.38 7.89 2.89
N SER A 172 1.64 9.14 3.25
CA SER A 172 1.08 9.77 4.45
C SER A 172 -0.09 10.70 4.15
N TYR A 173 -0.22 11.19 2.91
CA TYR A 173 -1.33 12.05 2.51
C TYR A 173 -2.30 11.35 1.53
N ALA A 174 -1.81 10.84 0.41
CA ALA A 174 -2.67 10.31 -0.64
C ALA A 174 -3.33 8.97 -0.29
N LEU A 175 -2.56 7.98 0.19
CA LEU A 175 -3.12 6.68 0.58
C LEU A 175 -4.23 6.81 1.64
N PRO A 176 -4.05 7.57 2.74
CA PRO A 176 -5.13 7.75 3.72
C PRO A 176 -6.40 8.38 3.13
N ASN A 177 -6.26 9.39 2.26
CA ASN A 177 -7.42 10.01 1.60
C ASN A 177 -8.16 9.01 0.70
N PHE A 178 -7.43 8.23 -0.09
CA PHE A 178 -8.04 7.17 -0.91
C PHE A 178 -8.81 6.16 -0.05
N PHE A 179 -8.18 5.62 1.00
CA PHE A 179 -8.81 4.64 1.88
C PHE A 179 -9.99 5.21 2.65
N PHE A 180 -9.95 6.49 3.03
CA PHE A 180 -11.08 7.15 3.67
C PHE A 180 -12.34 7.07 2.81
N HIS A 181 -12.24 7.45 1.52
CA HIS A 181 -13.38 7.38 0.60
C HIS A 181 -13.80 5.95 0.27
N LEU A 182 -12.83 5.04 0.09
CA LEU A 182 -13.11 3.64 -0.19
C LEU A 182 -13.83 2.93 0.97
N VAL A 183 -13.33 3.08 2.20
CA VAL A 183 -13.94 2.53 3.41
C VAL A 183 -15.30 3.16 3.63
N THR A 184 -15.45 4.47 3.40
CA THR A 184 -16.76 5.13 3.55
C THR A 184 -17.78 4.57 2.55
N ALA A 185 -17.40 4.34 1.29
CA ALA A 185 -18.27 3.69 0.31
C ALA A 185 -18.69 2.28 0.78
N HIS A 186 -17.74 1.49 1.28
CA HIS A 186 -18.03 0.17 1.86
C HIS A 186 -18.98 0.25 3.07
N SER A 187 -18.76 1.20 3.98
CA SER A 187 -19.61 1.42 5.16
C SER A 187 -21.02 1.85 4.80
N ILE A 188 -21.21 2.67 3.76
CA ILE A 188 -22.55 3.04 3.26
C ILE A 188 -23.30 1.80 2.77
N LEU A 189 -22.65 0.94 1.97
CA LEU A 189 -23.29 -0.30 1.51
C LEU A 189 -23.67 -1.20 2.69
N ARG A 190 -22.76 -1.37 3.65
CA ARG A 190 -23.01 -2.22 4.82
C ARG A 190 -24.14 -1.67 5.69
N SER A 191 -24.19 -0.36 5.92
CA SER A 191 -25.27 0.28 6.70
C SER A 191 -26.64 0.16 6.01
N HIS A 192 -26.65 0.01 4.69
CA HIS A 192 -27.87 -0.21 3.90
C HIS A 192 -28.22 -1.70 3.72
N GLY A 193 -27.54 -2.62 4.42
CA GLY A 193 -27.86 -4.04 4.43
C GLY A 193 -27.33 -4.83 3.24
N VAL A 194 -26.43 -4.25 2.44
CA VAL A 194 -25.74 -4.98 1.38
C VAL A 194 -24.83 -6.03 2.04
N PRO A 195 -24.86 -7.30 1.59
CA PRO A 195 -24.13 -8.39 2.22
C PRO A 195 -22.64 -8.39 1.82
N VAL A 196 -21.96 -7.25 1.98
CA VAL A 196 -20.51 -7.10 1.70
C VAL A 196 -19.69 -7.25 2.97
N GLY A 197 -18.59 -7.97 2.92
CA GLY A 197 -17.67 -8.22 4.04
C GLY A 197 -16.26 -7.75 3.77
N LYS A 198 -15.35 -8.10 4.68
CA LYS A 198 -13.93 -7.78 4.54
C LYS A 198 -13.30 -8.43 3.30
N GLU A 199 -13.80 -9.59 2.89
CA GLU A 199 -13.43 -10.30 1.67
C GLU A 199 -13.73 -9.51 0.39
N ASP A 200 -14.87 -8.83 0.31
CA ASP A 200 -15.18 -7.92 -0.80
C ASP A 200 -14.26 -6.70 -0.80
N PHE A 201 -13.88 -6.24 0.39
CA PHE A 201 -13.06 -5.03 0.56
C PHE A 201 -11.60 -5.24 0.16
N ASP A 202 -10.92 -6.26 0.70
CA ASP A 202 -9.48 -6.46 0.46
C ASP A 202 -9.12 -7.68 -0.38
N GLY A 203 -10.05 -8.60 -0.66
CA GLY A 203 -9.78 -9.78 -1.48
C GLY A 203 -8.80 -10.78 -0.84
N TYR A 204 -8.39 -10.56 0.41
CA TYR A 204 -7.48 -11.44 1.15
C TYR A 204 -8.19 -12.19 2.27
N HIS A 205 -9.25 -11.61 2.85
CA HIS A 205 -10.11 -12.32 3.79
C HIS A 205 -10.97 -13.34 3.05
N GLN A 206 -11.22 -14.47 3.71
CA GLN A 206 -12.14 -15.50 3.26
C GLN A 206 -12.95 -15.98 4.46
N TYR A 207 -14.26 -15.90 4.38
CA TYR A 207 -15.15 -16.48 5.37
C TYR A 207 -15.77 -17.78 4.87
N GLN A 208 -16.12 -18.68 5.80
CA GLN A 208 -16.89 -19.88 5.45
C GLN A 208 -18.29 -19.48 4.97
N ALA A 209 -18.85 -20.27 4.04
CA ALA A 209 -20.22 -20.04 3.58
C ALA A 209 -21.20 -20.05 4.77
N GLY A 210 -22.03 -19.00 4.87
CA GLY A 210 -22.97 -18.83 5.98
C GLY A 210 -22.38 -18.21 7.25
N PHE A 211 -21.10 -17.84 7.25
CA PHE A 211 -20.51 -17.07 8.35
C PHE A 211 -21.17 -15.69 8.46
N SER A 212 -21.55 -15.31 9.68
CA SER A 212 -21.96 -13.96 10.01
C SER A 212 -21.32 -13.55 11.32
N PHE A 213 -20.79 -12.33 11.39
CA PHE A 213 -20.40 -11.75 12.67
C PHE A 213 -21.63 -11.69 13.61
N PRO A 214 -21.45 -11.91 14.92
CA PRO A 214 -22.54 -11.80 15.88
C PRO A 214 -23.23 -10.45 15.71
N GLN A 215 -24.54 -10.47 15.49
CA GLN A 215 -25.31 -9.24 15.51
C GLN A 215 -25.44 -8.81 16.96
N THR A 216 -24.83 -7.69 17.32
CA THR A 216 -25.09 -7.04 18.61
C THR A 216 -26.57 -6.63 18.60
N LYS A 217 -27.31 -7.21 19.54
CA LYS A 217 -28.73 -6.93 19.78
C LYS A 217 -28.98 -5.45 20.01
#